data_AF-A0A816D3A9-F1
#
_entry.id   AF-A0A816D3A9-F1
#
_cell.length_a   1.000
_cell.length_b   1.000
_cell.length_c   1.000
_cell.angle_alpha   90.00
_cell.angle_beta   90.00
_cell.angle_gamma   90.00
#
_symmetry.space_group_name_H-M   'P 1'
#
loop_
_entity.id
_entity.type
_entity.pdbx_description
1 polymer ?
#
loop_
_entity_poly.entity_id
_entity_poly.type
_entity_poly.pdbx_seq_one_letter_code
_entity_poly.pdbx_strand_id
1 'polypeptide(L)'
;MAITYGNIAWIHYSNGDYERAEVDIRKVLELQEYCQDSTNELFITSRNNLGTIFQEQGKLDEALEQYQKALILCQCVFKTENHPTRAVTEGNL
;
A
#
# COMPACT_ATOMS: atom_id res chain seq x y z
N MET A 1 -1.62 16.33 1.52
CA MET A 1 -0.42 16.03 2.34
C MET A 1 0.06 14.60 2.09
N ALA A 2 -0.75 13.56 2.30
CA ALA A 2 -0.42 12.16 1.97
C ALA A 2 -0.01 11.94 0.50
N ILE A 3 -0.78 12.47 -0.46
CA ILE A 3 -0.47 12.38 -1.90
C ILE A 3 0.90 13.01 -2.22
N THR A 4 1.23 14.14 -1.58
CA THR A 4 2.50 14.85 -1.80
C THR A 4 3.69 14.01 -1.33
N TYR A 5 3.59 13.39 -0.15
CA TYR A 5 4.63 12.47 0.35
C TYR A 5 4.77 11.22 -0.53
N GLY A 6 3.66 10.68 -1.05
CA GLY A 6 3.71 9.57 -2.00
C GLY A 6 4.49 9.90 -3.27
N ASN A 7 4.30 11.11 -3.82
CA ASN A 7 5.06 11.56 -4.99
C ASN A 7 6.54 11.78 -4.69
N ILE A 8 6.87 12.34 -3.51
CA ILE A 8 8.27 12.53 -3.09
C ILE A 8 8.97 11.17 -2.90
N ALA A 9 8.28 10.20 -2.28
CA ALA A 9 8.80 8.86 -2.11
C ALA A 9 9.09 8.19 -3.47
N TRP A 10 8.21 8.39 -4.47
CA TRP A 10 8.44 7.87 -5.82
C TRP A 10 9.68 8.47 -6.50
N ILE A 11 9.94 9.76 -6.28
CA ILE A 11 11.15 10.43 -6.78
C ILE A 11 12.39 9.85 -6.11
N HIS A 12 12.38 9.68 -4.78
CA HIS A 12 13.49 9.05 -4.06
C HIS A 12 13.73 7.61 -4.51
N TYR A 13 12.67 6.82 -4.67
CA TYR A 13 12.73 5.46 -5.19
C TYR A 13 13.36 5.42 -6.59
N SER A 14 12.91 6.31 -7.49
CA SER A 14 13.42 6.39 -8.87
C SER A 14 14.90 6.81 -8.92
N ASN A 15 15.39 7.52 -7.90
CA ASN A 15 16.79 7.89 -7.75
C ASN A 15 17.64 6.81 -7.05
N GLY A 16 17.03 5.70 -6.60
CA GLY A 16 17.70 4.66 -5.81
C GLY A 16 17.90 5.01 -4.33
N ASP A 17 17.36 6.14 -3.85
CA ASP A 17 17.39 6.56 -2.44
C ASP A 17 16.30 5.82 -1.64
N TYR A 18 16.41 4.49 -1.54
CA TYR A 18 15.36 3.66 -0.96
C TYR A 18 15.08 3.96 0.52
N GLU A 19 16.09 4.33 1.31
CA GLU A 19 15.91 4.70 2.73
C GLU A 19 15.05 5.95 2.88
N ARG A 20 15.22 6.95 2.00
CA ARG A 20 14.39 8.16 2.03
C ARG A 20 12.98 7.87 1.54
N ALA A 21 12.85 7.07 0.48
CA ALA A 21 11.55 6.61 0.00
C ALA A 21 10.76 5.89 1.11
N GLU A 22 11.42 5.04 1.90
CA GLU A 22 10.82 4.36 3.04
C GLU A 22 10.27 5.36 4.08
N VAL A 23 11.09 6.33 4.48
CA VAL A 23 10.70 7.38 5.44
C VAL A 23 9.48 8.15 4.96
N ASP A 24 9.42 8.50 3.68
CA ASP A 24 8.31 9.28 3.14
C ASP A 24 7.02 8.45 3.02
N ILE A 25 7.10 7.18 2.62
CA ILE A 25 5.92 6.28 2.63
C ILE A 25 5.43 6.03 4.06
N ARG A 26 6.32 5.91 5.06
CA ARG A 26 5.91 5.76 6.47
C ARG A 26 5.11 6.97 6.96
N LYS A 27 5.50 8.19 6.58
CA LYS A 27 4.71 9.41 6.89
C LYS A 27 3.33 9.36 6.24
N VAL A 28 3.21 8.82 5.01
CA VAL A 28 1.90 8.64 4.36
C VAL A 28 1.01 7.72 5.20
N LEU A 29 1.55 6.58 5.64
CA LEU A 29 0.84 5.62 6.46
C LEU A 29 0.43 6.20 7.82
N GLU A 30 1.33 6.91 8.50
CA GLU A 30 1.03 7.58 9.79
C GLU A 30 -0.09 8.62 9.66
N LEU A 31 -0.07 9.44 8.59
CA LEU A 31 -1.11 10.44 8.33
C LEU A 31 -2.47 9.79 8.05
N GLN A 32 -2.48 8.65 7.37
CA GLN A 32 -3.71 7.92 7.06
C GLN A 32 -4.28 7.17 8.28
N GLU A 33 -3.42 6.60 9.12
CA GLU A 33 -3.82 6.01 10.41
C GLU A 33 -4.39 7.08 11.35
N TYR A 34 -3.79 8.28 11.39
CA TYR A 34 -4.31 9.40 12.17
C TYR A 34 -5.72 9.83 11.73
N CYS A 35 -5.97 9.84 10.42
CA CYS A 35 -7.29 10.16 9.87
C CYS A 35 -8.33 9.03 10.01
N GLN A 36 -7.97 7.89 10.60
CA GLN A 36 -8.79 6.68 10.69
C GLN A 36 -9.30 6.18 9.33
N ASP A 37 -8.57 6.49 8.26
CA ASP A 37 -8.92 6.15 6.87
C ASP A 37 -8.04 4.99 6.36
N SER A 38 -7.91 3.95 7.19
CA SER A 38 -7.08 2.77 6.93
C SER A 38 -7.67 1.83 5.87
N THR A 39 -8.81 2.20 5.28
CA THR A 39 -9.51 1.48 4.21
C THR A 39 -9.39 2.19 2.86
N ASN A 40 -8.76 3.37 2.79
CA ASN A 40 -8.60 4.10 1.54
C ASN A 40 -7.65 3.37 0.57
N GLU A 41 -7.95 3.41 -0.73
CA GLU A 41 -7.05 2.92 -1.79
C GLU A 41 -5.63 3.46 -1.64
N LEU A 42 -5.48 4.73 -1.23
CA LEU A 42 -4.17 5.34 -1.03
C LEU A 42 -3.38 4.65 0.10
N PHE A 43 -4.05 4.12 1.13
CA PHE A 43 -3.40 3.40 2.24
C PHE A 43 -2.92 2.03 1.79
N ILE A 44 -3.74 1.33 1.01
CA ILE A 44 -3.39 0.03 0.41
C ILE A 44 -2.20 0.20 -0.55
N THR A 45 -2.24 1.18 -1.44
CA THR A 45 -1.14 1.48 -2.38
C THR A 45 0.14 1.87 -1.65
N SER A 46 0.04 2.63 -0.56
CA SER A 46 1.23 3.01 0.24
C SER A 46 1.90 1.80 0.88
N ARG A 47 1.14 0.81 1.37
CA ARG A 47 1.71 -0.46 1.85
C ARG A 47 2.37 -1.27 0.74
N ASN A 48 1.77 -1.34 -0.45
CA ASN A 48 2.41 -1.99 -1.60
C ASN A 48 3.73 -1.31 -1.97
N ASN A 49 3.76 0.03 -2.02
CA ASN A 49 4.97 0.78 -2.32
C ASN A 49 6.07 0.53 -1.28
N LEU A 50 5.71 0.40 0.00
CA LEU A 50 6.64 0.03 1.06
C LEU A 50 7.21 -1.38 0.86
N GLY A 51 6.39 -2.32 0.41
CA GLY A 51 6.83 -3.67 0.02
C GLY A 51 7.85 -3.64 -1.12
N THR A 52 7.61 -2.84 -2.16
CA THR A 52 8.55 -2.66 -3.27
C THR A 52 9.88 -2.05 -2.81
N ILE A 53 9.81 -1.01 -1.96
CA ILE A 53 11.01 -0.37 -1.40
C ILE A 53 11.85 -1.38 -0.60
N PHE A 54 11.21 -2.21 0.22
CA PHE A 54 11.92 -3.26 0.96
C PHE A 54 12.53 -4.34 0.06
N GLN A 55 11.84 -4.71 -1.02
CA GLN A 55 12.38 -5.65 -1.99
C GLN A 55 13.68 -5.11 -2.63
N GLU A 56 13.69 -3.84 -3.02
CA GLU A 56 14.89 -3.19 -3.58
C GLU A 56 16.04 -3.04 -2.56
N GLN A 57 15.72 -2.94 -1.27
CA GLN A 57 16.70 -2.98 -0.18
C GLN A 57 17.19 -4.40 0.16
N GLY A 58 16.66 -5.45 -0.49
CA GLY A 58 16.97 -6.85 -0.19
C GLY A 58 16.27 -7.40 1.06
N LYS A 59 15.35 -6.64 1.65
CA LYS A 59 14.57 -6.96 2.86
C LYS A 59 13.31 -7.76 2.51
N LEU A 60 13.50 -8.99 2.04
CA LEU A 60 12.41 -9.78 1.46
C LEU A 60 11.31 -10.16 2.46
N ASP A 61 11.66 -10.45 3.72
CA ASP A 61 10.67 -10.80 4.75
C ASP A 61 9.77 -9.60 5.08
N GLU A 62 10.35 -8.41 5.21
CA GLU A 62 9.62 -7.16 5.46
C GLU A 62 8.76 -6.78 4.25
N ALA A 63 9.26 -7.00 3.04
CA ALA A 63 8.49 -6.81 1.80
C ALA A 63 7.25 -7.70 1.76
N LEU A 64 7.42 -8.99 2.05
CA LEU A 64 6.33 -9.97 2.09
C LEU A 64 5.26 -9.56 3.10
N GLU A 65 5.67 -9.12 4.29
CA GLU A 65 4.75 -8.65 5.33
C GLU A 65 3.90 -7.46 4.85
N GLN A 66 4.51 -6.48 4.18
CA GLN A 66 3.76 -5.32 3.67
C GLN A 66 2.77 -5.71 2.57
N TYR A 67 3.18 -6.58 1.63
CA TYR A 67 2.28 -7.08 0.59
C TYR A 67 1.11 -7.87 1.17
N GLN A 68 1.34 -8.71 2.18
CA GLN A 68 0.28 -9.45 2.86
C GLN A 68 -0.71 -8.52 3.55
N LYS A 69 -0.22 -7.48 4.25
CA LYS A 69 -1.08 -6.47 4.88
C LYS A 69 -1.91 -5.71 3.84
N ALA A 70 -1.31 -5.30 2.72
CA ALA A 70 -2.02 -4.66 1.63
C ALA A 70 -3.11 -5.56 1.03
N LEU A 71 -2.81 -6.86 0.83
CA LEU A 71 -3.77 -7.84 0.32
C LEU A 71 -4.96 -8.04 1.26
N ILE A 72 -4.74 -8.14 2.57
CA ILE A 72 -5.81 -8.29 3.56
C ILE A 72 -6.73 -7.07 3.54
N LEU A 73 -6.15 -5.86 3.53
CA LEU A 73 -6.92 -4.62 3.48
C LEU A 73 -7.73 -4.50 2.19
N CYS A 74 -7.11 -4.82 1.05
CA CYS A 74 -7.77 -4.91 -0.25
C CYS A 74 -8.98 -5.85 -0.18
N GLN A 75 -8.81 -7.08 0.33
CA GLN A 75 -9.91 -8.03 0.49
C GLN A 75 -11.00 -7.54 1.45
N CYS A 76 -10.66 -6.82 2.52
CA CYS A 76 -11.64 -6.24 3.43
C CYS A 76 -12.47 -5.16 2.75
N VAL A 77 -11.82 -4.21 2.07
CA VAL A 77 -12.49 -3.12 1.33
C VAL A 77 -13.40 -3.68 0.24
N PHE A 78 -12.90 -4.61 -0.58
CA PHE A 78 -13.69 -5.25 -1.65
C PHE A 78 -14.78 -6.21 -1.16
N LYS A 79 -14.74 -6.66 0.11
CA LYS A 79 -15.84 -7.42 0.73
C LYS A 79 -16.90 -6.51 1.34
N THR A 80 -16.52 -5.33 1.84
CA THR A 80 -17.44 -4.37 2.46
C THR A 80 -18.12 -3.46 1.45
N GLU A 81 -17.41 -3.10 0.38
CA GLU A 81 -18.03 -2.51 -0.80
C GLU A 81 -18.67 -3.65 -1.59
N ASN A 82 -19.99 -3.65 -1.73
CA ASN A 82 -20.70 -4.48 -2.72
C ASN A 82 -20.29 -4.05 -4.14
N HIS A 83 -19.03 -4.27 -4.50
CA HIS A 83 -18.51 -3.97 -5.81
C HIS A 83 -19.04 -5.06 -6.77
N PRO A 84 -19.66 -4.69 -7.91
CA PRO A 84 -20.42 -5.60 -8.79
C PRO A 84 -19.59 -6.74 -9.40
N THR A 85 -18.27 -6.76 -9.20
CA THR A 85 -17.38 -7.85 -9.59
C THR A 85 -17.60 -9.15 -8.82
N ARG A 86 -18.30 -9.14 -7.67
CA ARG A 86 -18.66 -10.37 -6.93
C ARG A 86 -19.58 -11.32 -7.72
N ALA A 87 -20.30 -10.82 -8.72
CA ALA A 87 -21.23 -11.62 -9.52
C ALA A 87 -20.55 -12.48 -10.61
N VAL A 88 -19.30 -12.18 -10.99
CA VAL A 88 -18.68 -12.85 -12.16
C VAL A 88 -17.97 -14.15 -11.79
N THR A 89 -17.57 -14.34 -10.52
CA THR A 89 -16.83 -15.52 -10.08
C THR A 89 -17.67 -16.60 -9.41
N GLU A 90 -18.86 -16.29 -8.90
CA GLU A 90 -19.79 -17.31 -8.35
C GLU A 90 -20.68 -17.96 -9.43
N GLY A 91 -20.60 -17.51 -10.70
CA GLY A 91 -21.36 -18.05 -11.84
C GLY A 91 -20.63 -19.08 -12.71
N ASN A 92 -19.40 -19.47 -12.36
CA ASN A 92 -18.58 -20.43 -13.12
C ASN A 92 -18.04 -21.58 -12.23
N LEU A 93 -18.89 -22.12 -11.36
CA LEU A 93 -18.69 -23.43 -10.72
C LEU A 93 -19.84 -24.36 -11.10
#